data_AF-A0A6V7J083-F1
#
_entry.id   AF-A0A6V7J083-F1
#
_cell.length_a   1.000
_cell.length_b   1.000
_cell.length_c   1.000
_cell.angle_alpha   90.00
_cell.angle_beta   90.00
_cell.angle_gamma   90.00
#
_symmetry.space_group_name_H-M   'P 1'
#
loop_
_entity.id
_entity.type
_entity.pdbx_description
1 polymer ?
#
loop_
_entity_poly.entity_id
_entity_poly.type
_entity_poly.pdbx_seq_one_letter_code
_entity_poly.pdbx_strand_id
1 'polypeptide(L)' 'FSMEQIYAVVADVENYKNFVPFCKKSQILWRQEDCLSASLVIGFPPLNESYISKVTMHKPYFVKAECTD' A
#
# COMPACT_ATOMS: atom_id res chain seq x y z
N PHE A 1 1.91 -15.44 -13.92
CA PHE A 1 2.52 -14.72 -12.78
C PHE A 1 2.70 -15.70 -11.64
N SER A 2 3.89 -15.75 -11.03
CA SER A 2 4.13 -16.55 -9.81
C SER A 2 3.57 -15.82 -8.58
N MET A 3 3.34 -16.54 -7.47
CA MET A 3 2.92 -15.92 -6.21
C MET A 3 3.92 -14.85 -5.75
N GLU A 4 5.22 -15.08 -5.97
CA GLU A 4 6.28 -14.14 -5.64
C GLU A 4 6.19 -12.84 -6.44
N GLN A 5 5.84 -12.93 -7.73
CA GLN A 5 5.65 -11.76 -8.58
C GLN A 5 4.44 -10.94 -8.14
N ILE A 6 3.32 -11.60 -7.83
CA ILE A 6 2.12 -10.92 -7.31
C ILE A 6 2.42 -10.29 -5.95
N TYR A 7 3.07 -11.03 -5.05
CA TYR A 7 3.50 -10.52 -3.76
C TYR A 7 4.37 -9.28 -3.91
N ALA A 8 5.37 -9.29 -4.80
CA ALA A 8 6.26 -8.16 -5.00
C ALA A 8 5.50 -6.89 -5.42
N VAL A 9 4.49 -7.02 -6.28
CA VAL A 9 3.67 -5.88 -6.72
C VAL A 9 2.80 -5.33 -5.59
N VAL A 10 2.13 -6.20 -4.84
CA VAL A 10 1.21 -5.78 -3.75
C VAL A 10 1.98 -5.32 -2.51
N ALA A 11 3.20 -5.81 -2.29
CA ALA A 11 4.06 -5.35 -1.21
C ALA A 11 4.72 -3.99 -1.50
N ASP A 12 4.76 -3.54 -2.75
CA ASP A 12 5.43 -2.30 -3.17
C ASP A 12 4.53 -1.06 -2.99
N VAL A 13 4.08 -0.86 -1.75
CA VAL A 13 3.13 0.20 -1.36
C VAL A 13 3.68 1.60 -1.65
N GLU A 14 5.00 1.80 -1.58
CA GLU A 14 5.64 3.08 -1.89
C GLU A 14 5.39 3.54 -3.33
N ASN A 15 5.32 2.59 -4.26
CA ASN A 15 5.15 2.86 -5.67
C ASN A 15 3.67 2.88 -6.11
N TYR A 16 2.72 2.77 -5.20
CA TYR A 16 1.29 2.78 -5.53
C TYR A 16 0.88 4.03 -6.32
N LYS A 17 1.46 5.20 -6.03
CA LYS A 17 1.26 6.44 -6.82
C LYS A 17 1.58 6.31 -8.31
N ASN A 18 2.45 5.35 -8.69
CA ASN A 18 2.92 5.19 -10.06
C ASN A 18 2.02 4.24 -10.87
N PHE A 19 1.40 3.25 -10.23
CA PHE A 19 0.68 2.18 -10.93
C PHE A 19 -0.74 1.94 -10.45
N VAL A 20 -1.11 2.37 -9.24
CA VAL A 20 -2.49 2.28 -8.75
C VAL A 20 -3.26 3.49 -9.27
N PRO A 21 -4.31 3.27 -10.08
CA PRO A 21 -5.16 4.36 -10.54
C PRO A 21 -5.70 5.18 -9.37
N PHE A 22 -5.81 6.50 -9.55
CA PHE A 22 -6.34 7.43 -8.55
C PHE A 22 -5.49 7.59 -7.27
N CYS A 23 -4.41 6.82 -7.10
CA CYS A 23 -3.45 7.04 -6.02
C CYS A 23 -2.64 8.31 -6.31
N LYS A 24 -2.94 9.39 -5.59
CA LYS A 24 -2.26 10.69 -5.72
C LYS A 24 -0.96 10.73 -4.91
N LYS A 25 -0.92 10.02 -3.78
CA LYS A 25 0.23 9.96 -2.90
C LYS A 25 0.34 8.57 -2.28
N SER A 26 1.55 8.05 -2.25
CA SER A 26 1.92 6.86 -1.48
C SER A 26 3.27 7.12 -0.82
N GLN A 27 3.28 7.24 0.51
CA GLN A 27 4.47 7.54 1.28
C GLN A 27 4.60 6.57 2.44
N ILE A 28 5.73 5.88 2.54
CA ILE A 28 6.04 5.06 3.70
C ILE A 28 6.35 5.96 4.89
N LEU A 29 5.61 5.78 5.98
CA LEU A 29 5.85 6.46 7.25
C LEU A 29 6.80 5.66 8.13
N TRP A 30 6.65 4.33 8.10
CA TRP A 30 7.42 3.41 8.92
C TRP A 30 7.47 2.03 8.28
N ARG A 31 8.58 1.30 8.50
CA ARG A 31 8.78 -0.05 7.95
C ARG A 31 9.57 -0.92 8.95
N GLN A 32 9.11 -2.15 9.11
CA GLN A 32 9.76 -3.27 9.77
C GLN A 32 9.80 -4.47 8.81
N GLU A 33 10.37 -5.61 9.25
CA GLU A 33 10.54 -6.82 8.42
C GLU A 33 9.22 -7.31 7.83
N ASP A 34 8.17 -7.44 8.64
CA ASP A 34 6.87 -8.01 8.24
C ASP A 34 5.71 -7.01 8.29
N CYS A 35 5.99 -5.73 8.59
CA CYS A 35 4.97 -4.70 8.75
C CYS A 35 5.45 -3.36 8.19
N LEU A 36 4.55 -2.57 7.61
CA LEU A 36 4.80 -1.18 7.26
C LEU A 36 3.58 -0.32 7.53
N SER A 37 3.79 0.99 7.65
CA SER A 37 2.73 1.98 7.68
C SER A 37 2.97 2.98 6.55
N ALA A 38 1.94 3.27 5.77
CA ALA A 38 2.02 4.19 4.63
C ALA A 38 0.87 5.20 4.65
N SER A 39 1.16 6.47 4.37
CA SER A 39 0.15 7.48 4.09
C SER A 39 -0.24 7.38 2.62
N LEU A 40 -1.51 7.07 2.37
CA LEU A 40 -2.08 6.95 1.03
C LEU A 40 -3.12 8.06 0.82
N VAL A 41 -3.10 8.66 -0.36
CA VAL A 41 -4.13 9.61 -0.80
C VAL A 41 -4.75 9.07 -2.07
N ILE A 42 -6.04 8.75 -2.02
CA ILE A 42 -6.82 8.26 -3.15
C ILE A 42 -7.80 9.37 -3.55
N GLY A 43 -7.81 9.75 -4.83
CA GLY A 43 -8.57 10.89 -5.32
C GLY A 43 -9.49 10.55 -6.47
N PHE A 44 -10.81 10.64 -6.25
CA PHE A 44 -11.86 10.60 -7.25
C PHE A 44 -12.61 11.93 -7.25
N PRO A 45 -12.46 12.80 -8.26
CA PRO A 45 -13.14 14.11 -8.26
C PRO A 45 -14.65 13.94 -7.98
N PRO A 46 -15.25 14.67 -7.01
CA PRO A 46 -14.73 15.78 -6.20
C PRO A 46 -14.09 15.41 -4.83
N LEU A 47 -13.98 14.13 -4.48
CA LEU A 47 -13.54 13.65 -3.17
C LEU A 47 -12.09 13.15 -3.20
N ASN A 48 -11.30 13.55 -2.20
CA ASN A 48 -10.00 12.95 -1.93
C ASN A 48 -10.03 12.36 -0.52
N GLU A 49 -9.69 11.08 -0.40
CA GLU A 49 -9.58 10.37 0.86
C GLU A 49 -8.10 10.17 1.18
N SER A 50 -7.68 10.57 2.37
CA SER A 50 -6.32 10.41 2.88
C SER A 50 -6.39 9.59 4.15
N TYR A 51 -5.62 8.52 4.22
CA TYR A 51 -5.60 7.64 5.39
C TYR A 51 -4.21 7.05 5.62
N ILE A 52 -3.98 6.53 6.83
CA ILE A 52 -2.79 5.73 7.13
C ILE A 52 -3.14 4.26 6.95
N SER A 53 -2.47 3.60 6.02
CA SER A 53 -2.58 2.16 5.82
C SER A 53 -1.50 1.44 6.62
N LYS A 54 -1.90 0.59 7.56
CA LYS A 54 -0.99 -0.38 8.18
C LYS A 54 -1.03 -1.66 7.37
N VAL A 55 0.12 -2.07 6.86
CA VAL A 55 0.26 -3.22 5.99
C VAL A 55 1.11 -4.28 6.65
N THR A 56 0.56 -5.47 6.84
CA THR A 56 1.25 -6.63 7.40
C THR A 56 1.50 -7.62 6.28
N MET A 57 2.72 -8.13 6.16
CA MET A 57 3.13 -8.98 5.06
C MET A 57 3.78 -10.24 5.59
N HIS A 58 3.44 -11.38 5.01
CA HIS A 58 4.12 -12.64 5.25
C HIS A 58 4.49 -13.25 3.90
N LYS A 59 5.74 -13.08 3.51
CA LYS A 59 6.22 -13.55 2.21
C LYS A 59 6.16 -15.09 2.11
N PRO A 60 5.85 -15.65 0.93
CA PRO A 60 5.17 -15.06 -0.24
C PRO A 60 3.64 -15.16 -0.16
N TYR A 61 3.09 -15.55 0.99
CA TYR A 61 1.74 -16.08 1.11
C TYR A 61 0.66 -15.02 1.29
N PHE A 62 0.96 -13.89 1.94
CA PHE A 62 -0.09 -12.95 2.33
C PHE A 62 0.38 -11.52 2.49
N VAL A 63 -0.50 -10.58 2.15
CA VAL A 63 -0.40 -9.15 2.44
C VAL A 63 -1.76 -8.67 2.93
N LYS A 64 -1.81 -8.07 4.12
CA LYS A 64 -2.99 -7.45 4.72
C LYS A 64 -2.80 -5.94 4.73
N ALA A 65 -3.78 -5.17 4.29
CA ALA A 65 -3.81 -3.74 4.48
C ALA A 65 -5.01 -3.37 5.36
N GLU A 66 -4.77 -2.57 6.39
CA GLU A 66 -5.78 -2.10 7.34
C GLU A 66 -5.78 -0.56 7.33
N CYS A 67 -6.96 0.04 7.23
CA CYS A 67 -7.11 1.48 7.41
C CYS A 67 -7.00 1.79 8.90
N THR A 68 -6.09 2.70 9.23
CA THR A 68 -5.95 3.26 10.58
C THR A 68 -6.18 4.76 10.43
N ASP A 69 -7.32 5.24 10.93
CA ASP A 69 -7.69 6.66 10.94
C ASP A 69 -7.03 7.39 12.12
#